data_AF-A0A2J5Q063-F1
#
_entry.id   AF-A0A2J5Q063-F1
#
_cell.length_a   1.000
_cell.length_b   1.000
_cell.length_c   1.000
_cell.angle_alpha   90.00
_cell.angle_beta   90.00
_cell.angle_gamma   90.00
#
_symmetry.space_group_name_H-M   'P 1'
#
loop_
_entity.id
_entity.type
_entity.pdbx_description
1 polymer ?
#
loop_
_entity_poly.entity_id
_entity_poly.type
_entity_poly.pdbx_seq_one_letter_code
_entity_poly.pdbx_strand_id
1 'polypeptide(L)' 'MRDLLRNMTAGSFNRRYPVGSRFRYYIVPGMPEVEEVVTTSEAWHVRNGRLVVRVEGKIGGVSVNKLEPI' A
#
# COMPACT_ATOMS: atom_id res chain seq x y z
N MET A 1 0.31 -16.72 7.78
CA MET A 1 1.00 -15.42 7.90
C MET A 1 0.59 -14.61 6.68
N ARG A 2 0.02 -13.41 6.83
CA ARG A 2 -0.45 -12.60 5.70
C ARG A 2 0.75 -11.92 5.03
N ASP A 3 0.85 -11.99 3.70
CA ASP A 3 1.97 -11.48 2.88
C ASP A 3 1.97 -9.95 2.75
N LEU A 4 1.97 -9.27 3.88
CA LEU A 4 2.07 -7.81 3.94
C LEU A 4 3.45 -7.39 3.40
N LEU A 5 3.47 -6.35 2.56
CA LEU A 5 4.66 -5.84 1.88
C LEU A 5 5.63 -5.16 2.85
N ARG A 6 6.33 -5.95 3.68
CA ARG A 6 7.34 -5.48 4.64
C ARG A 6 8.69 -5.31 3.95
N ASN A 7 9.47 -4.34 4.41
CA ASN A 7 10.84 -4.07 3.95
C ASN A 7 10.98 -3.79 2.44
N MET A 8 9.95 -3.20 1.82
CA MET A 8 9.99 -2.81 0.41
C MET A 8 10.50 -1.38 0.23
N THR A 9 11.27 -1.13 -0.84
CA THR A 9 11.67 0.22 -1.26
C THR A 9 10.64 0.79 -2.25
N ALA A 10 10.59 2.11 -2.38
CA ALA A 10 9.73 2.77 -3.36
C ALA A 10 9.97 2.28 -4.79
N GLY A 11 11.23 2.18 -5.22
CA GLY A 11 11.57 1.71 -6.58
C GLY A 11 11.17 0.26 -6.84
N SER A 12 11.34 -0.63 -5.86
CA SER A 12 10.89 -2.02 -5.99
C SER A 12 9.36 -2.13 -5.96
N PHE A 13 8.67 -1.30 -5.16
CA PHE A 13 7.21 -1.21 -5.18
C PHE A 13 6.73 -0.77 -6.56
N ASN A 14 7.21 0.37 -7.07
CA ASN A 14 6.70 0.97 -8.32
C ASN A 14 6.99 0.11 -9.55
N ARG A 15 8.12 -0.62 -9.57
CA ARG A 15 8.37 -1.61 -10.64
C ARG A 15 7.40 -2.78 -10.63
N ARG A 16 7.05 -3.26 -9.44
CA ARG A 16 6.21 -4.45 -9.29
C ARG A 16 4.72 -4.12 -9.38
N TYR A 17 4.35 -2.93 -8.97
CA TYR A 17 2.98 -2.45 -8.86
C TYR A 17 2.88 -1.02 -9.41
N PRO A 18 2.67 -0.88 -10.73
CA PRO A 18 2.46 0.44 -11.34
C PRO A 18 1.15 1.07 -10.82
N VAL A 19 0.99 2.38 -11.06
CA VAL A 19 -0.26 3.08 -10.79
C VAL A 19 -1.43 2.35 -11.47
N GLY A 20 -2.55 2.17 -10.77
CA GLY A 20 -3.67 1.34 -11.21
C GLY A 20 -3.62 -0.10 -10.69
N SER A 21 -2.62 -0.47 -9.88
CA SER A 21 -2.54 -1.80 -9.26
C SER A 21 -3.57 -1.95 -8.14
N ARG A 22 -4.18 -3.14 -8.05
CA ARG A 22 -5.19 -3.48 -7.04
C ARG A 22 -4.56 -4.13 -5.81
N PHE A 23 -5.08 -3.81 -4.65
CA PHE A 23 -4.65 -4.36 -3.37
C PHE A 23 -5.83 -4.58 -2.44
N ARG A 24 -5.68 -5.54 -1.53
CA ARG A 24 -6.43 -5.61 -0.28
C ARG A 24 -5.79 -4.68 0.74
N TYR A 25 -6.57 -3.72 1.24
CA TYR A 25 -6.17 -2.76 2.26
C TYR A 25 -6.72 -3.15 3.63
N TYR A 26 -5.82 -3.35 4.59
CA TYR A 26 -6.16 -3.63 5.99
C TYR A 26 -6.10 -2.34 6.81
N ILE A 27 -7.28 -1.79 7.14
CA ILE A 27 -7.40 -0.55 7.93
C ILE A 27 -6.68 -0.71 9.27
N VAL A 28 -6.99 -1.80 9.97
CA VAL A 28 -6.39 -2.18 11.25
C VAL A 28 -5.70 -3.53 11.08
N PRO A 29 -4.36 -3.61 11.23
CA PRO A 29 -3.65 -4.88 11.20
C PRO A 29 -4.22 -5.87 12.23
N GLY A 30 -4.56 -7.08 11.79
CA GLY A 30 -5.13 -8.13 12.63
C GLY A 30 -6.67 -8.19 12.64
N MET A 31 -7.36 -7.16 12.12
CA MET A 31 -8.81 -7.22 11.91
C MET A 31 -9.16 -7.94 10.59
N PRO A 32 -10.36 -8.52 10.49
CA PRO A 32 -10.85 -9.17 9.26
C PRO A 32 -11.31 -8.15 8.21
N GLU A 33 -11.60 -6.91 8.60
CA GLU A 33 -12.05 -5.86 7.71
C GLU A 33 -10.96 -5.51 6.68
N VAL A 34 -11.32 -5.68 5.41
CA VAL A 34 -10.46 -5.45 4.26
C VAL A 34 -11.26 -4.72 3.20
N GLU A 35 -10.63 -3.75 2.56
CA GLU A 35 -11.19 -3.03 1.41
C GLU A 35 -10.34 -3.30 0.17
N GLU A 36 -10.95 -3.52 -0.98
CA GLU A 36 -10.22 -3.50 -2.24
C GLU A 36 -9.99 -2.07 -2.69
N VAL A 37 -8.74 -1.74 -2.99
CA VAL A 37 -8.32 -0.39 -3.39
C VAL A 37 -7.40 -0.44 -4.60
N VAL A 38 -7.38 0.67 -5.35
CA VAL A 38 -6.52 0.87 -6.53
C VAL A 38 -5.50 1.96 -6.23
N THR A 39 -4.24 1.77 -6.59
CA THR A 39 -3.21 2.81 -6.43
C THR A 39 -3.44 3.96 -7.41
N THR A 40 -3.38 5.19 -6.92
CA THR A 40 -3.55 6.43 -7.72
C THR A 40 -2.26 7.24 -7.86
N SER A 41 -1.17 6.75 -7.29
CA SER A 41 0.15 7.34 -7.40
C SER A 41 1.24 6.29 -7.33
N GLU A 42 2.46 6.68 -7.70
CA GLU A 42 3.66 5.97 -7.28
C GLU A 42 3.81 6.00 -5.76
N ALA A 43 4.55 5.04 -5.19
CA ALA A 43 4.91 5.02 -3.79
C ALA A 43 6.07 5.99 -3.48
N TRP A 44 6.02 6.65 -2.33
CA TRP A 44 7.04 7.60 -1.87
C TRP A 44 7.27 7.50 -0.37
N HIS A 45 8.41 8.02 0.10
CA HIS A 45 8.71 8.10 1.52
C HIS A 45 8.19 9.41 2.11
N VAL A 46 7.51 9.32 3.25
CA VAL A 46 7.24 10.48 4.10
C VAL A 46 8.45 10.77 5.01
N ARG A 47 8.49 11.96 5.64
CA ARG A 47 9.65 12.46 6.41
C ARG A 47 10.19 11.49 7.48
N ASN A 48 9.34 10.62 8.03
CA ASN A 48 9.73 9.60 9.03
C ASN A 48 10.23 8.27 8.41
N GLY A 49 10.51 8.23 7.10
CA GLY A 49 11.03 7.05 6.40
C GLY A 49 9.98 5.99 6.08
N ARG A 50 8.70 6.20 6.43
CA ARG A 50 7.64 5.24 6.06
C ARG A 50 7.32 5.34 4.57
N LEU A 51 7.24 4.19 3.92
CA LEU A 51 6.80 4.09 2.53
C LEU A 51 5.27 4.10 2.46
N VAL A 52 4.73 4.99 1.64
CA VAL A 52 3.29 5.18 1.46
C VAL A 52 2.94 5.28 -0.03
N VAL A 53 1.68 5.05 -0.36
CA VAL A 53 1.09 5.21 -1.69
C VAL A 53 -0.29 5.85 -1.58
N ARG A 54 -0.79 6.57 -2.60
CA ARG A 54 -2.20 7.00 -2.63
C ARG A 54 -3.05 5.88 -3.20
N VAL A 55 -4.26 5.74 -2.67
CA VAL A 55 -5.25 4.80 -3.18
C VAL A 55 -6.61 5.48 -3.34
N GLU A 56 -7.44 4.94 -4.22
CA GLU A 56 -8.81 5.43 -4.42
C GLU A 56 -9.64 5.36 -3.14
N GLY A 57 -10.53 6.33 -2.95
CA GLY A 57 -11.43 6.40 -1.80
C GLY A 57 -10.77 6.73 -0.46
N LYS A 58 -9.45 6.98 -0.42
CA LYS A 58 -8.71 7.34 0.81
C LYS A 58 -8.00 8.68 0.67
N ILE A 59 -7.98 9.44 1.76
CA ILE A 59 -7.26 10.71 1.84
C ILE A 59 -5.84 10.46 2.31
N GLY A 60 -4.88 11.09 1.65
CA GLY A 60 -3.46 11.01 2.00
C GLY A 60 -2.76 9.75 1.50
N GLY A 61 -1.57 9.48 2.05
CA GLY A 61 -0.79 8.29 1.75
C GLY A 61 -1.09 7.15 2.72
N VAL A 62 -1.47 5.98 2.19
CA VAL A 62 -1.61 4.74 2.95
C VAL A 62 -0.27 4.01 3.00
N SER A 63 0.06 3.44 4.16
CA SER A 63 1.29 2.67 4.31
C SER A 63 1.23 1.37 3.50
N VAL A 64 2.27 1.09 2.72
CA VAL A 64 2.35 -0.15 1.90
C VAL A 64 2.33 -1.41 2.76
N ASN A 65 2.73 -1.32 4.03
CA ASN A 65 2.68 -2.43 4.99
C ASN A 65 1.24 -2.87 5.34
N LYS A 66 0.23 -2.08 4.94
CA LYS A 66 -1.20 -2.40 5.10
C LYS A 66 -1.82 -2.96 3.82
N LEU A 67 -1.02 -3.15 2.77
CA LEU A 67 -1.47 -3.64 1.48
C LEU A 67 -1.03 -5.09 1.29
N GLU A 68 -1.94 -5.89 0.76
CA GLU A 68 -1.70 -7.23 0.26
C GLU A 68 -2.06 -7.26 -1.23
N PRO A 69 -1.13 -7.66 -2.12
CA PRO A 69 -1.41 -7.80 -3.54
C PRO A 69 -2.53 -8.81 -3.80
N ILE A 70 -3.34 -8.55 -4.83
CA ILE A 70 -4.37 -9.48 -5.33
C ILE A 70 -3.80 -10.29 -6.50
#